data_AF-A0A450W6X3-F1
#
_entry.id   AF-A0A450W6X3-F1
#
_cell.length_a   1.000
_cell.length_b   1.000
_cell.length_c   1.000
_cell.angle_alpha   90.00
_cell.angle_beta   90.00
_cell.angle_gamma   90.00
#
_symmetry.space_group_name_H-M   'P 1'
#
loop_
_entity.id
_entity.type
_entity.pdbx_description
1 polymer ?
#
loop_
_entity_poly.entity_id
_entity_poly.type
_entity_poly.pdbx_seq_one_letter_code
_entity_poly.pdbx_strand_id
1 'polypeptide(L)' 'MGKAISFNELLEAVDHLSPDEQDSLIDVVRHRITEHRRQEISALISSARKEYQQGKLCPETPQDIMNSILL' A
#
# COMPACT_ATOMS: atom_id res chain seq x y z
N MET A 1 -2.88 -20.99 15.07
CA MET A 1 -2.57 -19.56 14.98
C MET A 1 -1.10 -19.39 15.30
N GLY A 2 -0.30 -18.91 14.36
CA GLY A 2 1.15 -18.77 14.56
C GLY A 2 1.45 -17.67 15.57
N LYS A 3 2.41 -17.90 16.47
CA LYS A 3 2.95 -16.87 17.37
C LYS A 3 3.43 -15.70 16.50
N ALA A 4 2.96 -14.49 16.80
CA ALA A 4 3.51 -13.30 16.16
C ALA A 4 4.99 -13.19 16.56
N ILE A 5 5.88 -13.31 15.58
CA ILE A 5 7.31 -13.12 15.76
C ILE A 5 7.55 -11.62 15.92
N SER A 6 8.27 -11.22 16.95
CA SER A 6 8.68 -9.83 17.15
C SER A 6 9.66 -9.40 16.06
N PHE A 7 9.76 -8.09 15.82
CA PHE A 7 10.72 -7.57 14.84
C PHE A 7 12.16 -7.95 15.21
N ASN A 8 12.50 -7.98 16.49
CA ASN A 8 13.84 -8.37 16.96
C ASN A 8 14.14 -9.85 16.69
N GLU A 9 13.20 -10.76 17.01
CA GLU A 9 13.34 -12.19 16.69
C GLU A 9 13.48 -12.42 15.16
N LEU A 10 12.85 -11.58 14.33
CA LEU A 10 13.02 -11.64 12.88
C LEU A 10 14.42 -11.21 12.44
N LEU A 11 14.97 -10.12 13.01
CA LEU A 11 16.34 -9.68 12.69
C LEU A 11 17.37 -10.75 13.06
N GLU A 12 17.24 -11.32 14.25
CA GLU A 12 18.11 -12.42 14.70
C GLU A 12 18.04 -13.61 13.73
N ALA A 13 16.85 -13.96 13.23
CA ALA A 13 16.69 -15.02 12.25
C ALA A 13 17.35 -14.70 10.89
N VAL A 14 17.34 -13.42 10.47
CA VAL A 14 17.99 -12.97 9.24
C VAL A 14 19.51 -13.07 9.36
N ASP A 15 20.08 -12.79 10.53
CA ASP A 15 21.53 -12.92 10.77
C ASP A 15 22.06 -14.35 10.59
N HIS A 16 21.18 -15.35 10.64
CA HIS A 16 21.53 -16.76 10.47
C HIS A 16 21.48 -17.22 9.00
N LEU A 17 21.00 -16.38 8.09
CA LEU A 17 20.98 -16.65 6.66
C LEU A 17 22.35 -16.38 6.03
N SER A 18 22.70 -17.16 5.01
CA SER A 18 23.85 -16.85 4.16
C SER A 18 23.63 -15.53 3.37
N PRO A 19 24.70 -14.88 2.88
CA PRO A 19 24.56 -13.65 2.10
C PRO A 19 23.59 -13.78 0.91
N ASP A 20 23.67 -14.88 0.15
CA ASP A 20 22.79 -15.14 -1.00
C ASP A 20 21.31 -15.30 -0.60
N GLU A 21 21.06 -15.91 0.57
CA GLU A 21 19.72 -16.04 1.13
C GLU A 21 19.18 -14.71 1.65
N GLN A 22 20.03 -13.86 2.22
CA GLN A 22 19.66 -12.51 2.63
C GLN A 22 19.28 -11.64 1.42
N ASP A 23 20.06 -11.69 0.35
CA ASP A 23 19.75 -10.99 -0.91
C ASP A 23 18.42 -11.47 -1.51
N SER A 24 18.22 -12.80 -1.54
CA SER A 24 16.96 -13.40 -1.99
C SER A 24 15.77 -12.96 -1.13
N LEU A 25 15.94 -12.89 0.19
CA LEU A 25 14.92 -12.42 1.12
C LEU A 25 14.54 -10.96 0.83
N ILE A 26 15.54 -10.10 0.61
CA ILE A 26 15.33 -8.68 0.30
C ILE A 26 14.45 -8.54 -0.95
N ASP A 27 14.73 -9.29 -2.00
CA ASP A 27 13.97 -9.24 -3.25
C ASP A 27 12.52 -9.70 -3.06
N VAL A 28 12.31 -10.79 -2.34
CA VAL A 28 10.97 -11.29 -2.00
C VAL A 28 10.18 -10.27 -1.18
N VAL A 29 10.80 -9.67 -0.17
CA VAL A 29 10.16 -8.68 0.70
C VAL A 29 9.78 -7.42 -0.09
N ARG A 30 10.69 -6.90 -0.92
CA ARG A 30 10.43 -5.75 -1.80
C ARG A 30 9.29 -6.01 -2.78
N HIS A 31 9.27 -7.20 -3.38
CA HIS A 31 8.18 -7.60 -4.28
C HIS A 31 6.84 -7.61 -3.55
N ARG A 32 6.77 -8.23 -2.36
CA ARG A 32 5.54 -8.28 -1.56
C ARG A 32 5.03 -6.89 -1.14
N ILE A 33 5.93 -5.99 -0.73
CA ILE A 33 5.56 -4.61 -0.39
C ILE A 33 4.97 -3.89 -1.61
N THR A 34 5.56 -4.08 -2.79
CA THR A 34 5.09 -3.48 -4.04
C THR A 34 3.70 -3.99 -4.40
N GLU A 35 3.48 -5.30 -4.32
CA GLU A 35 2.17 -5.90 -4.61
C GLU A 35 1.10 -5.48 -3.61
N HIS A 36 1.43 -5.37 -2.33
CA HIS A 36 0.51 -4.84 -1.31
C HIS A 36 0.05 -3.42 -1.66
N ARG A 37 0.99 -2.52 -1.98
CA ARG A 37 0.66 -1.14 -2.39
C ARG A 37 -0.20 -1.09 -3.66
N ARG A 38 0.06 -1.96 -4.64
CA ARG A 38 -0.77 -2.06 -5.84
C ARG A 38 -2.20 -2.49 -5.53
N GLN A 39 -2.37 -3.43 -4.59
CA GLN A 39 -3.69 -3.86 -4.13
C GLN A 39 -4.44 -2.73 -3.42
N GLU A 40 -3.77 -1.96 -2.55
CA GLU A 40 -4.35 -0.77 -1.90
C GLU A 40 -4.83 0.25 -2.93
N ILE A 41 -3.99 0.59 -3.92
CA ILE A 41 -4.35 1.53 -5.00
C ILE A 41 -5.54 0.99 -5.80
N SER A 42 -5.54 -0.29 -6.14
CA SER A 42 -6.63 -0.91 -6.89
C SER A 42 -7.96 -0.87 -6.11
N ALA A 43 -7.92 -1.10 -4.80
CA ALA A 43 -9.07 -0.99 -3.92
C ALA A 43 -9.59 0.45 -3.85
N LEU A 44 -8.70 1.44 -3.72
CA LEU A 44 -9.05 2.87 -3.73
C LEU A 44 -9.71 3.29 -5.04
N ILE A 45 -9.13 2.91 -6.19
CA ILE A 45 -9.70 3.19 -7.51
C ILE A 45 -11.10 2.55 -7.63
N SER A 46 -11.24 1.32 -7.17
CA SER A 46 -12.52 0.61 -7.21
C SER A 46 -13.59 1.30 -6.35
N SER A 47 -13.23 1.78 -5.15
CA SER A 47 -14.14 2.54 -4.29
C SER A 47 -14.53 3.87 -4.95
N ALA A 48 -13.57 4.64 -5.43
CA ALA A 48 -13.82 5.93 -6.09
C ALA A 48 -14.72 5.78 -7.32
N ARG A 49 -14.50 4.76 -8.15
CA ARG A 49 -15.36 4.46 -9.30
C ARG A 49 -16.78 4.10 -8.89
N LYS A 50 -16.94 3.31 -7.81
CA LYS A 50 -18.26 2.94 -7.28
C LYS A 50 -18.99 4.18 -6.74
N GLU A 51 -18.31 5.06 -6.02
CA GLU A 51 -18.88 6.31 -5.50
C GLU A 51 -19.31 7.25 -6.63
N TYR A 52 -18.50 7.36 -7.68
CA TYR A 52 -18.85 8.10 -8.90
C TYR A 52 -20.13 7.55 -9.55
N GLN A 53 -20.20 6.24 -9.79
CA GLN A 53 -21.36 5.59 -10.39
C GLN A 53 -22.63 5.71 -9.54
N GLN A 54 -22.48 5.79 -8.22
CA GLN A 54 -23.58 5.98 -7.28
C GLN A 54 -24.03 7.45 -7.16
N GLY A 55 -23.40 8.37 -7.91
CA GLY A 55 -23.70 9.81 -7.84
C GLY A 55 -23.33 10.43 -6.50
N LYS A 56 -22.47 9.77 -5.72
CA LYS A 56 -22.01 10.27 -4.40
C LYS A 56 -20.88 11.28 -4.52
N LEU A 57 -20.30 11.42 -5.70
CA LEU A 57 -19.34 12.46 -6.01
C LEU A 57 -20.08 13.62 -6.67
N CYS A 58 -20.05 14.80 -6.06
CA CYS A 58 -20.45 16.03 -6.72
C CYS A 58 -19.34 16.40 -7.72
N PRO A 59 -19.58 16.42 -9.04
CA PRO A 59 -18.58 16.86 -9.99
C PRO A 59 -18.31 18.35 -9.75
N GLU A 60 -17.10 18.68 -9.32
CA GLU A 60 -16.63 20.06 -9.23
C GLU A 60 -15.95 20.47 -10.54
N THR A 61 -16.23 21.67 -11.02
CA THR A 61 -15.46 22.27 -12.10
C THR A 61 -14.10 22.73 -11.59
N PRO A 62 -13.10 22.94 -12.46
CA PRO A 62 -11.85 23.57 -12.05
C PRO A 62 -12.04 24.90 -11.32
N GLN A 63 -13.08 25.67 -11.66
CA GLN A 63 -13.39 26.92 -10.97
C GLN A 63 -13.91 26.69 -9.54
N ASP A 64 -14.74 25.67 -9.32
CA ASP A 64 -15.25 25.32 -7.99
C ASP A 64 -14.11 24.89 -7.06
N ILE A 65 -13.15 24.12 -7.59
CA ILE A 65 -11.92 23.72 -6.88
C ILE A 65 -11.06 24.95 -6.55
N MET A 66 -10.88 25.86 -7.50
CA MET A 66 -10.11 27.10 -7.26
C MET A 66 -10.75 27.97 -6.17
N ASN A 67 -12.08 28.00 -6.11
CA ASN A 67 -12.81 28.75 -5.08
C ASN A 67 -12.66 28.13 -3.68
N SER A 68 -12.50 26.80 -3.56
CA SER A 68 -12.36 26.13 -2.25
C SER A 68 -10.95 26.22 -1.66
N ILE A 69 -9.91 26.38 -2.50
CA ILE A 69 -8.50 26.51 -2.07
C ILE A 69 -8.14 27.93 -1.63
N LEU A 70 -8.82 28.94 -2.19
CA LEU A 70 -8.52 30.37 -1.97
C LEU A 70 -9.30 30.99 -0.78
N LEU A 71 -9.95 30.18 0.05
CA LEU A 71 -10.61 30.54 1.30
C LEU A 71 -9.72 30.18 2.51
#